data_AF-A0A2L2TZM3-F1
#
_entry.id   AF-A0A2L2TZM3-F1
#
_cell.length_a   1.000
_cell.length_b   1.000
_cell.length_c   1.000
_cell.angle_alpha   90.00
_cell.angle_beta   90.00
_cell.angle_gamma   90.00
#
_symmetry.space_group_name_H-M   'P 1'
#
loop_
_entity.id
_entity.type
_entity.pdbx_description
1 polymer ?
#
loop_
_entity_poly.entity_id
_entity_poly.type
_entity_poly.pdbx_seq_one_letter_code
_entity_poly.pdbx_strand_id
1 'polypeptide(L)'
;MPVKIFNHRCVNADYTVRLVVEMANGRRIILPEREVQAVYPHFVYGYWKSFSGGRAAITGFNMYHPFFILDHRKTKGRAGTIEYLVQWVGYDEEDTTWEQAQDLAFWSAELKDDYDEAYQL
;
A
#
# COMPACT_ATOMS: atom_id res chain seq x y z
N MET A 1 20.45 7.56 -3.59
CA MET A 1 19.61 6.61 -4.33
C MET A 1 19.72 5.23 -3.68
N PRO A 2 18.60 4.52 -3.49
CA PRO A 2 18.61 3.14 -3.01
C PRO A 2 19.17 2.19 -4.08
N VAL A 3 19.79 1.11 -3.62
CA VAL A 3 20.34 0.05 -4.50
C VAL A 3 19.56 -1.25 -4.34
N LYS A 4 19.08 -1.55 -3.13
CA LYS A 4 18.21 -2.68 -2.84
C LYS A 4 17.56 -2.55 -1.47
N ILE A 5 16.48 -3.30 -1.26
CA ILE A 5 16.01 -3.64 0.07
C ILE A 5 16.84 -4.84 0.55
N PHE A 6 17.54 -4.65 1.67
CA PHE A 6 18.42 -5.66 2.26
C PHE A 6 17.65 -6.63 3.17
N ASN A 7 16.71 -6.11 3.95
CA ASN A 7 15.90 -6.88 4.89
C ASN A 7 14.61 -6.12 5.25
N HIS A 8 13.71 -6.74 6.01
CA HIS A 8 12.52 -6.13 6.56
C HIS A 8 12.37 -6.41 8.06
N ARG A 9 11.51 -5.64 8.73
CA ARG A 9 11.08 -5.84 10.11
C ARG A 9 9.58 -5.64 10.21
N CYS A 10 8.86 -6.65 10.70
CA CYS A 10 7.43 -6.54 10.95
C CYS A 10 7.16 -5.73 12.22
N VAL A 11 6.17 -4.85 12.16
CA VAL A 11 5.64 -4.10 13.30
C VAL A 11 4.24 -4.66 13.55
N ASN A 12 4.15 -5.66 14.43
CA ASN A 12 2.89 -6.39 14.64
C ASN A 12 1.78 -5.53 15.26
N ALA A 13 2.14 -4.45 15.97
CA ALA A 13 1.17 -3.59 16.64
C ALA A 13 0.23 -2.88 15.66
N ASP A 14 0.68 -2.61 14.44
CA ASP A 14 -0.06 -1.86 13.42
C ASP A 14 -0.08 -2.57 12.06
N TYR A 15 0.38 -3.82 11.96
CA TYR A 15 0.46 -4.59 10.71
C TYR A 15 1.28 -3.90 9.61
N THR A 16 2.30 -3.13 9.99
CA THR A 16 3.21 -2.45 9.05
C THR A 16 4.58 -3.12 8.96
N VAL A 17 5.32 -2.79 7.91
CA VAL A 17 6.70 -3.24 7.71
C VAL A 17 7.64 -2.05 7.66
N ARG A 18 8.80 -2.19 8.29
CA ARG A 18 9.96 -1.30 8.08
C ARG A 18 10.99 -2.01 7.22
N LEU A 19 11.46 -1.34 6.17
CA LEU A 19 12.43 -1.86 5.22
C LEU A 19 13.82 -1.34 5.56
N VAL A 20 14.79 -2.25 5.58
CA VAL A 20 16.21 -1.93 5.67
C VAL A 20 16.71 -1.70 4.25
N VAL A 21 16.87 -0.44 3.87
CA VAL A 21 17.26 -0.03 2.52
C VAL A 21 18.77 0.22 2.48
N GLU A 22 19.46 -0.42 1.54
CA GLU A 22 20.88 -0.18 1.27
C GLU A 22 21.03 0.90 0.20
N MET A 23 21.74 1.96 0.54
CA MET A 23 21.96 3.13 -0.33
C MET A 23 23.25 2.96 -1.13
N ALA A 24 23.40 3.71 -2.23
CA ALA A 24 24.57 3.65 -3.11
C ALA A 24 25.92 3.91 -2.41
N ASN A 25 25.94 4.61 -1.28
CA ASN A 25 27.14 4.84 -0.46
C ASN A 25 27.40 3.71 0.56
N GLY A 26 26.71 2.57 0.46
CA GLY A 26 26.82 1.43 1.36
C GLY A 26 26.13 1.62 2.71
N ARG A 27 25.58 2.80 3.02
CA ARG A 27 24.83 3.02 4.25
C ARG A 27 23.50 2.29 4.20
N ARG A 28 23.07 1.75 5.33
CA ARG A 28 21.74 1.18 5.52
C ARG A 28 20.89 2.11 6.36
N ILE A 29 19.68 2.38 5.88
CA ILE A 29 18.67 3.17 6.56
C ILE A 29 17.40 2.33 6.75
N ILE A 30 16.61 2.64 7.76
CA ILE A 30 15.35 1.96 8.03
C ILE A 30 14.23 2.95 7.76
N LEU A 31 13.37 2.63 6.80
CA LEU A 31 12.24 3.45 6.41
C LEU A 31 10.94 2.64 6.48
N PRO A 32 9.79 3.26 6.79
CA PRO A 32 8.49 2.62 6.61
C PRO A 32 8.30 2.14 5.18
N GLU A 33 7.69 0.96 5.01
CA GLU A 33 7.37 0.38 3.70
C GLU A 33 6.61 1.36 2.80
N ARG A 34 5.62 2.06 3.37
CA ARG A 34 4.84 3.11 2.70
C ARG A 34 5.73 4.20 2.10
N GLU A 35 6.71 4.71 2.85
CA GLU A 35 7.59 5.77 2.38
C GLU A 35 8.50 5.29 1.25
N VAL A 36 9.00 4.05 1.35
CA VAL A 36 9.81 3.46 0.28
C VAL A 36 8.96 3.24 -0.97
N GLN A 37 7.72 2.78 -0.84
CA GLN A 37 6.82 2.60 -1.96
C GLN A 37 6.47 3.94 -2.65
N ALA A 38 6.27 5.01 -1.88
CA ALA A 38 5.95 6.33 -2.43
C ALA A 38 7.08 6.93 -3.29
N VAL A 39 8.33 6.61 -2.97
CA VAL A 39 9.49 7.19 -3.69
C VAL A 39 10.12 6.20 -4.67
N TYR A 40 10.09 4.90 -4.35
CA TYR A 40 10.83 3.84 -5.03
C TYR A 40 10.02 2.53 -5.15
N PRO A 41 8.83 2.56 -5.77
CA PRO A 41 7.85 1.46 -5.72
C PRO A 41 8.40 0.12 -6.25
N HIS A 42 9.13 0.14 -7.37
CA HIS A 42 9.69 -1.07 -7.98
C HIS A 42 10.62 -1.86 -7.05
N PHE A 43 11.30 -1.19 -6.10
CA PHE A 43 12.11 -1.91 -5.12
C PHE A 43 11.25 -2.71 -4.15
N VAL A 44 10.15 -2.13 -3.66
CA VAL A 44 9.21 -2.80 -2.74
C VAL A 44 8.57 -4.00 -3.44
N TYR A 45 8.06 -3.81 -4.66
CA TYR A 45 7.41 -4.88 -5.41
C TYR A 45 8.38 -6.00 -5.76
N GLY A 46 9.56 -5.66 -6.27
CA GLY A 46 10.59 -6.64 -6.59
C GLY A 46 11.05 -7.41 -5.36
N TYR A 47 11.16 -6.73 -4.22
CA TYR A 47 11.51 -7.37 -2.95
C TYR A 47 10.48 -8.41 -2.53
N TRP A 48 9.19 -8.06 -2.51
CA TRP A 48 8.15 -9.01 -2.09
C TRP A 48 7.92 -10.11 -3.11
N LYS A 49 7.94 -9.81 -4.42
CA LYS A 49 7.85 -10.81 -5.50
C LYS A 49 9.01 -11.80 -5.50
N SER A 50 10.15 -11.47 -4.88
CA SER A 50 11.27 -12.40 -4.73
C SER A 50 11.01 -13.55 -3.75
N PHE A 51 10.02 -13.40 -2.87
CA PHE A 51 9.62 -14.44 -1.93
C PHE A 51 8.47 -15.28 -2.47
N SER A 52 8.55 -16.60 -2.30
CA SER A 52 7.42 -17.48 -2.57
C SER A 52 6.24 -17.12 -1.66
N GLY A 53 5.09 -16.81 -2.25
CA GLY A 53 3.89 -16.35 -1.53
C GLY A 53 3.85 -14.84 -1.21
N GLY A 54 4.85 -14.08 -1.62
CA GLY A 54 4.84 -12.62 -1.53
C GLY A 54 4.81 -12.07 -0.11
N ARG A 55 4.41 -10.80 0.02
CA ARG A 55 4.39 -10.06 1.29
C ARG A 55 3.56 -10.75 2.38
N ALA A 56 2.35 -11.22 2.05
CA ALA A 56 1.45 -11.80 3.03
C ALA A 56 2.03 -13.08 3.67
N ALA A 57 2.60 -13.97 2.85
CA ALA A 57 3.21 -15.21 3.36
C ALA A 57 4.42 -14.95 4.26
N ILE A 58 5.23 -13.93 3.94
CA ILE A 58 6.45 -13.62 4.69
C ILE A 58 6.15 -12.84 5.98
N THR A 59 5.19 -11.93 5.95
CA THR A 59 4.83 -11.11 7.12
C THR A 59 3.89 -11.85 8.07
N GLY A 60 3.08 -12.77 7.57
CA GLY A 60 1.99 -13.40 8.32
C GLY A 60 0.82 -12.46 8.62
N PHE A 61 0.78 -11.28 8.00
CA PHE A 61 -0.28 -10.30 8.22
C PHE A 61 -1.54 -10.66 7.43
N ASN A 62 -2.68 -10.50 8.09
CA ASN A 62 -4.02 -10.64 7.51
C ASN A 62 -4.76 -9.28 7.42
N MET A 63 -4.07 -8.19 7.75
CA MET A 63 -4.60 -6.82 7.66
C MET A 63 -3.75 -6.01 6.68
N TYR A 64 -4.41 -5.14 5.92
CA TYR A 64 -3.84 -4.36 4.82
C TYR A 64 -4.06 -2.88 5.07
N HIS A 65 -3.18 -2.07 4.48
CA HIS A 65 -3.25 -0.62 4.59
C HIS A 65 -3.46 0.00 3.22
N PRO A 66 -4.50 0.85 3.04
CA PRO A 66 -4.65 1.62 1.81
C PRO A 66 -3.41 2.47 1.53
N PHE A 67 -2.93 2.43 0.30
CA PHE A 67 -1.79 3.24 -0.15
C PHE A 67 -2.26 4.41 -1.00
N PHE A 68 -2.96 4.14 -2.09
CA PHE A 68 -3.54 5.14 -2.98
C PHE A 68 -4.89 4.68 -3.51
N ILE A 69 -5.69 5.65 -3.96
CA ILE A 69 -6.88 5.41 -4.75
C ILE A 69 -6.53 5.72 -6.19
N LEU A 70 -6.66 4.72 -7.07
CA LEU A 70 -6.32 4.83 -8.48
C LEU A 70 -7.51 5.27 -9.34
N ASP A 71 -8.72 4.90 -8.94
CA ASP A 71 -9.94 5.17 -9.69
C ASP A 71 -11.19 5.12 -8.78
N HIS A 72 -12.32 5.60 -9.28
CA HIS A 72 -13.62 5.47 -8.63
C HIS A 72 -14.72 5.14 -9.64
N ARG A 73 -15.78 4.47 -9.18
CA ARG A 73 -16.95 4.19 -10.03
C ARG A 73 -18.25 4.25 -9.25
N LYS A 74 -19.33 4.65 -9.92
CA LYS A 74 -20.69 4.54 -9.37
C LYS A 74 -21.29 3.18 -9.73
N THR A 75 -21.73 2.43 -8.74
CA THR A 75 -22.41 1.16 -8.99
C THR A 75 -23.88 1.38 -9.35
N LYS A 76 -24.44 0.53 -10.22
CA LYS A 76 -25.87 0.59 -10.61
C LYS A 76 -26.82 -0.05 -9.56
N GLY A 77 -26.29 -0.47 -8.41
CA GLY A 77 -27.01 -1.20 -7.35
C GLY A 77 -27.81 -0.29 -6.42
N ARG A 78 -28.20 -0.82 -5.24
CA ARG A 78 -28.95 -0.08 -4.22
C ARG A 78 -28.15 1.16 -3.78
N ALA A 79 -28.68 2.32 -4.15
CA ALA A 79 -28.26 3.66 -3.71
C ALA A 79 -27.05 4.31 -4.41
N GLY A 80 -26.62 3.86 -5.59
CA GLY A 80 -25.61 4.61 -6.36
C GLY A 80 -24.30 4.81 -5.61
N THR A 81 -23.91 3.82 -4.80
CA THR A 81 -22.73 3.88 -3.94
C THR A 81 -21.47 3.94 -4.79
N ILE A 82 -20.51 4.76 -4.32
CA ILE A 82 -19.19 4.89 -4.92
C ILE A 82 -18.32 3.75 -4.41
N GLU A 83 -17.63 3.09 -5.34
CA GLU A 83 -16.52 2.19 -5.05
C GLU A 83 -15.22 2.83 -5.51
N TYR A 84 -14.13 2.53 -4.81
CA TYR A 84 -12.80 3.06 -5.08
C TYR A 84 -11.85 1.91 -5.43
N LEU A 85 -11.04 2.08 -6.47
CA LEU A 85 -9.98 1.14 -6.81
C LEU A 85 -8.76 1.45 -5.94
N VAL A 86 -8.53 0.64 -4.92
CA VAL A 86 -7.50 0.87 -3.89
C VAL A 86 -6.24 0.08 -4.22
N GLN A 87 -5.11 0.79 -4.24
CA GLN A 87 -3.77 0.20 -4.18
C GLN A 87 -3.36 0.00 -2.72
N TRP A 88 -2.69 -1.11 -2.42
CA TRP A 88 -2.31 -1.51 -1.07
C TRP A 88 -0.82 -1.28 -0.79
N VAL A 89 -0.48 -0.99 0.48
CA VAL A 89 0.91 -0.89 0.91
C VAL A 89 1.61 -2.25 0.77
N GLY A 90 2.72 -2.28 0.05
CA GLY A 90 3.53 -3.45 -0.25
C GLY A 90 3.13 -4.21 -1.51
N TYR A 91 2.10 -3.74 -2.23
CA TYR A 91 1.56 -4.37 -3.43
C TYR A 91 1.53 -3.39 -4.60
N ASP A 92 1.64 -3.91 -5.81
CA ASP A 92 1.59 -3.07 -7.01
C ASP A 92 0.15 -2.84 -7.49
N GLU A 93 0.00 -2.18 -8.63
CA GLU A 93 -1.31 -1.82 -9.18
C GLU A 93 -2.09 -3.04 -9.71
N GLU A 94 -1.42 -4.17 -9.98
CA GLU A 94 -2.07 -5.41 -10.44
C GLU A 94 -2.83 -6.10 -9.31
N ASP A 95 -2.44 -5.83 -8.06
CA ASP A 95 -3.04 -6.37 -6.83
C ASP A 95 -4.15 -5.45 -6.26
N THR A 96 -4.59 -4.44 -7.01
CA THR A 96 -5.63 -3.50 -6.57
C THR A 96 -7.01 -4.13 -6.47
N THR A 97 -7.86 -3.60 -5.60
CA THR A 97 -9.23 -4.09 -5.40
C THR A 97 -10.24 -2.95 -5.32
N TRP A 98 -11.49 -3.22 -5.72
CA TRP A 98 -12.60 -2.27 -5.60
C TRP A 98 -13.22 -2.35 -4.21
N GLU A 99 -13.14 -1.25 -3.46
CA GLU A 99 -13.57 -1.16 -2.06
C GLU A 99 -14.75 -0.20 -1.92
N GLN A 100 -15.66 -0.49 -0.98
CA GLN A 100 -16.81 0.38 -0.72
C GLN A 100 -16.37 1.66 -0.01
N ALA A 101 -17.08 2.76 -0.28
CA ALA A 101 -16.84 4.05 0.39
C ALA A 101 -16.83 3.95 1.92
N GLN A 102 -17.69 3.11 2.50
CA GLN A 102 -17.77 2.93 3.95
C GLN A 102 -16.55 2.20 4.52
N ASP A 103 -16.06 1.18 3.83
CA ASP A 103 -14.88 0.42 4.26
C ASP A 103 -13.64 1.29 4.19
N LEU A 104 -13.48 2.03 3.09
CA LEU A 104 -12.36 2.95 2.92
C LEU A 104 -12.40 4.09 3.95
N ALA A 105 -13.57 4.65 4.27
CA ALA A 105 -13.72 5.64 5.33
C ALA A 105 -13.32 5.08 6.71
N PHE A 106 -13.56 3.79 6.97
CA PHE A 106 -13.16 3.13 8.20
C PHE A 106 -11.64 2.87 8.26
N TRP A 107 -11.01 2.49 7.15
CA TRP A 107 -9.57 2.20 7.10
C TRP A 107 -8.71 3.46 6.99
N SER A 108 -9.17 4.46 6.24
CA SER A 108 -8.44 5.71 6.00
C SER A 108 -9.39 6.82 5.54
N ALA A 109 -10.03 7.48 6.50
CA ALA A 109 -10.87 8.65 6.24
C ALA A 109 -10.10 9.76 5.51
N GLU A 110 -8.87 10.05 5.94
CA GLU A 110 -7.99 11.06 5.32
C GLU A 110 -7.77 10.79 3.82
N LEU A 111 -7.34 9.57 3.45
CA LEU A 111 -7.10 9.22 2.04
C LEU A 111 -8.37 9.35 1.19
N LYS A 112 -9.52 9.00 1.77
CA LYS A 112 -10.81 9.10 1.08
C LYS A 112 -11.22 10.57 0.91
N ASP A 113 -11.15 11.35 1.98
CA ASP A 113 -11.60 12.76 1.98
C ASP A 113 -10.73 13.60 1.04
N ASP A 114 -9.41 13.40 1.04
CA ASP A 114 -8.48 14.06 0.11
C ASP A 114 -8.81 13.73 -1.36
N TYR A 115 -9.15 12.46 -1.64
CA TYR A 115 -9.52 12.04 -2.98
C TYR A 115 -10.88 12.61 -3.40
N ASP A 116 -11.88 12.57 -2.54
CA ASP A 116 -13.20 13.12 -2.82
C ASP A 116 -13.14 14.63 -3.08
N GLU A 117 -12.34 15.37 -2.31
CA GLU A 117 -12.09 16.79 -2.54
C GLU A 117 -11.42 17.04 -3.91
N ALA A 118 -10.37 16.27 -4.23
CA ALA A 118 -9.63 16.40 -5.49
C ALA A 118 -10.49 16.09 -6.74
N TYR A 119 -11.48 15.20 -6.62
CA TYR A 119 -12.33 14.75 -7.73
C TYR A 119 -13.78 15.25 -7.67
N GLN A 120 -14.13 16.08 -6.67
CA GLN A 120 -15.46 16.68 -6.48
C GLN A 120 -16.59 15.64 -6.33
N LEU A 121 -16.37 14.62 -5.49
CA LEU A 121 -17.31 13.52 -5.23
C LEU A 121 -18.28 13.77 -4.08
#